data_AF-A0A5R9FN48-F1
#
_entry.id   AF-A0A5R9FN48-F1
#
_cell.length_a   1.000
_cell.length_b   1.000
_cell.length_c   1.000
_cell.angle_alpha   90.00
_cell.angle_beta   90.00
_cell.angle_gamma   90.00
#
_symmetry.space_group_name_H-M   'P 1'
#
loop_
_entity.id
_entity.type
_entity.pdbx_description
1 polymer ?
#
loop_
_entity_poly.entity_id
_entity_poly.type
_entity_poly.pdbx_seq_one_letter_code
_entity_poly.pdbx_strand_id
1 'polypeptide(L)'
;MAGQTGSSTPGDPPGPRPYSVPEARLAREIFGPLGGIVEIGAVRATGTWALPDVSVGDFLTRRQNEVDRLLNGIRTVCGFSDAAMAINDDLGWLSDYEVAAPFLLLWSGGVEGVPERREELEEPATVRRMCHMGADLQLTHFLQALISGALTAGTEAQQGAEEVAEILGIAVDLADGTGRNTPTSVFRTWRVAFLPGILRPDSSAPERGRAGFRAYARALEELLDHHSVSRASANRETAVRSGKFCREATT
;
A
#
# COMPACT_ATOMS: atom_id res chain seq x y z
N MET A 1 -4.67 35.91 -59.36
CA MET A 1 -4.56 34.47 -59.68
C MET A 1 -3.16 34.05 -59.23
N ALA A 2 -2.94 33.57 -58.00
CA ALA A 2 -3.30 32.25 -57.45
C ALA A 2 -2.84 31.12 -58.39
N GLY A 3 -1.96 30.18 -58.03
CA GLY A 3 -1.31 29.90 -56.76
C GLY A 3 -0.11 28.96 -56.97
N GLN A 4 0.81 28.96 -56.00
CA GLN A 4 1.94 28.03 -55.91
C GLN A 4 1.45 26.66 -55.47
N THR A 5 1.86 25.62 -56.20
CA THR A 5 1.69 24.21 -55.85
C THR A 5 2.76 23.80 -54.83
N GLY A 6 2.39 23.81 -53.55
CA GLY A 6 3.14 23.14 -52.49
C GLY A 6 2.81 21.65 -52.48
N SER A 7 3.78 20.83 -52.87
CA SER A 7 3.75 19.37 -52.78
C SER A 7 3.80 18.93 -51.31
N SER A 8 2.69 18.39 -50.79
CA SER A 8 2.66 17.68 -49.51
C SER A 8 3.12 16.24 -49.71
N THR A 9 4.25 15.87 -49.13
CA THR A 9 4.69 14.48 -49.00
C THR A 9 3.81 13.75 -47.97
N PRO A 10 3.24 12.58 -48.30
CA PRO A 10 2.48 11.77 -47.36
C PRO A 10 3.40 10.77 -46.64
N GLY A 11 3.20 10.61 -45.33
CA GLY A 11 3.55 9.38 -44.62
C GLY A 11 4.86 9.42 -43.82
N ASP A 12 4.93 10.28 -42.80
CA ASP A 12 5.67 9.87 -41.60
C ASP A 12 4.75 8.97 -40.76
N PRO A 13 5.13 7.71 -40.47
CA PRO A 13 4.39 6.89 -39.53
C PRO A 13 4.43 7.59 -38.15
N PRO A 14 3.33 7.58 -37.37
CA PRO A 14 3.38 8.11 -36.02
C PRO A 14 4.52 7.40 -35.29
N GLY A 15 5.47 8.20 -34.78
CA GLY A 15 6.60 7.69 -34.01
C GLY A 15 6.12 6.74 -32.90
N PRO A 16 6.97 5.79 -32.47
CA PRO A 16 6.58 4.82 -31.46
C PRO A 16 5.95 5.55 -30.27
N ARG A 17 4.70 5.19 -29.94
CA ARG A 17 4.08 5.67 -28.71
C ARG A 17 5.06 5.33 -27.58
N PRO A 18 5.41 6.27 -26.70
CA PRO A 18 6.27 5.95 -25.56
C PRO A 18 5.65 4.73 -24.86
N TYR A 19 6.44 3.69 -24.64
CA TYR A 19 5.99 2.42 -24.05
C TYR A 19 5.21 2.70 -22.76
N SER A 20 3.88 2.73 -22.86
CA SER A 20 3.00 2.90 -21.71
C SER A 20 2.91 1.55 -21.01
N VAL A 21 3.17 1.53 -19.70
CA VAL A 21 2.97 0.31 -18.90
C VAL A 21 1.50 -0.08 -19.00
N PRO A 22 1.16 -1.34 -19.37
CA PRO A 22 -0.23 -1.76 -19.44
C PRO A 22 -0.92 -1.59 -18.09
N GLU A 23 -2.11 -1.00 -18.09
CA GLU A 23 -2.90 -0.75 -16.89
C GLU A 23 -3.15 -2.04 -16.07
N ALA A 24 -3.45 -3.14 -16.76
CA ALA A 24 -3.65 -4.45 -16.15
C ALA A 24 -2.40 -5.01 -15.43
N ARG A 25 -1.20 -4.52 -15.77
CA ARG A 25 0.02 -4.86 -15.05
C ARG A 25 0.11 -4.05 -13.76
N LEU A 26 -0.13 -2.74 -13.81
CA LEU A 26 -0.13 -1.87 -12.63
C LEU A 26 -1.17 -2.31 -11.61
N ALA A 27 -2.37 -2.66 -12.06
CA ALA A 27 -3.43 -3.18 -11.19
C ALA A 27 -2.99 -4.44 -10.44
N ARG A 28 -2.35 -5.40 -11.12
CA ARG A 28 -1.80 -6.60 -10.46
C ARG A 28 -0.67 -6.28 -9.48
N GLU A 29 0.20 -5.33 -9.82
CA GLU A 29 1.29 -4.88 -8.93
C GLU A 29 0.74 -4.20 -7.66
N ILE A 30 -0.39 -3.51 -7.74
CA ILE A 30 -1.07 -2.87 -6.60
C ILE A 30 -1.91 -3.86 -5.79
N PHE A 31 -2.72 -4.69 -6.44
CA PHE A 31 -3.61 -5.64 -5.77
C PHE A 31 -2.89 -6.87 -5.21
N GLY A 32 -1.71 -7.22 -5.72
CA GLY A 32 -0.91 -8.34 -5.20
C GLY A 32 -0.61 -8.20 -3.71
N PRO A 33 0.04 -7.11 -3.26
CA PRO A 33 0.31 -6.88 -1.84
C PRO A 33 -0.94 -6.77 -0.95
N LEU A 34 -2.11 -6.40 -1.51
CA LEU A 34 -3.36 -6.37 -0.74
C LEU A 34 -3.78 -7.75 -0.24
N GLY A 35 -3.50 -8.82 -1.00
CA GLY A 35 -3.75 -10.19 -0.55
C GLY A 35 -3.02 -10.49 0.76
N GLY A 36 -1.71 -10.22 0.80
CA GLY A 36 -0.94 -10.40 2.03
C GLY A 36 -1.40 -9.47 3.16
N ILE A 37 -1.76 -8.21 2.89
CA ILE A 37 -2.32 -7.29 3.90
C ILE A 37 -3.59 -7.86 4.54
N VAL A 38 -4.50 -8.40 3.74
CA VAL A 38 -5.78 -8.96 4.20
C VAL A 38 -5.58 -10.27 4.96
N GLU A 39 -4.80 -11.22 4.43
CA GLU A 39 -4.50 -12.49 5.12
C GLU A 39 -3.87 -12.23 6.48
N ILE A 40 -2.86 -11.36 6.53
CA ILE A 40 -2.14 -11.03 7.77
C ILE A 40 -3.08 -10.34 8.77
N GLY A 41 -3.93 -9.43 8.29
CA GLY A 41 -4.95 -8.78 9.11
C GLY A 41 -5.94 -9.77 9.71
N ALA A 42 -6.45 -10.70 8.90
CA ALA A 42 -7.38 -11.74 9.33
C ALA A 42 -6.75 -12.68 10.37
N VAL A 43 -5.52 -13.15 10.12
CA VAL A 43 -4.77 -13.99 11.07
C VAL A 43 -4.58 -13.25 12.39
N ARG A 44 -4.14 -11.99 12.34
CA ARG A 44 -3.91 -11.18 13.54
C ARG A 44 -5.19 -10.94 14.32
N ALA A 45 -6.31 -10.71 13.64
CA ALA A 45 -7.60 -10.43 14.28
C ALA A 45 -8.10 -11.58 15.17
N THR A 46 -7.59 -12.80 14.99
CA THR A 46 -7.87 -13.93 15.90
C THR A 46 -7.27 -13.72 17.30
N GLY A 47 -6.12 -13.04 17.39
CA GLY A 47 -5.32 -12.91 18.61
C GLY A 47 -4.61 -14.20 19.06
N THR A 48 -4.98 -15.36 18.53
CA THR A 48 -4.41 -16.67 18.86
C THR A 48 -3.22 -17.04 17.98
N TRP A 49 -3.17 -16.49 16.76
CA TRP A 49 -2.21 -16.85 15.71
C TRP A 49 -2.32 -18.31 15.24
N ALA A 50 -3.41 -18.99 15.58
CA ALA A 50 -3.71 -20.32 15.08
C ALA A 50 -4.51 -20.20 13.78
N LEU A 51 -3.99 -20.77 12.69
CA LEU A 51 -4.64 -20.70 11.37
C LEU A 51 -6.08 -21.28 11.33
N PRO A 52 -6.41 -22.36 12.08
CA PRO A 52 -7.77 -22.87 12.10
C PRO A 52 -8.83 -21.90 12.65
N ASP A 53 -8.41 -20.85 13.38
CA ASP A 53 -9.32 -19.84 13.93
C ASP A 53 -9.60 -18.70 12.94
N VAL A 54 -8.96 -18.71 11.77
CA VAL A 54 -8.97 -17.59 10.82
C VAL A 54 -10.17 -17.70 9.88
N SER A 55 -10.90 -16.60 9.76
CA SER A 55 -11.98 -16.41 8.78
C SER A 55 -11.74 -15.09 8.04
N VAL A 56 -11.34 -15.18 6.76
CA VAL A 56 -11.11 -14.01 5.92
C VAL A 56 -12.44 -13.33 5.59
N GLY A 57 -13.48 -14.11 5.28
CA GLY A 57 -14.83 -13.59 5.03
C GLY A 57 -15.40 -12.77 6.20
N ASP A 58 -15.28 -13.28 7.44
CA ASP A 58 -15.77 -12.54 8.63
C ASP A 58 -14.92 -11.30 8.94
N PHE A 59 -13.61 -11.37 8.66
CA PHE A 59 -12.72 -10.22 8.79
C PHE A 59 -13.12 -9.11 7.81
N LEU A 60 -13.30 -9.45 6.53
CA LEU A 60 -13.68 -8.50 5.48
C LEU A 60 -15.09 -7.94 5.69
N THR A 61 -16.06 -8.76 6.09
CA THR A 61 -17.43 -8.31 6.37
C THR A 61 -17.45 -7.22 7.45
N ARG A 62 -16.62 -7.36 8.49
CA ARG A 62 -16.49 -6.36 9.57
C ARG A 62 -15.71 -5.10 9.18
N ARG A 63 -15.12 -5.08 7.99
CA ARG A 63 -14.25 -4.02 7.47
C ARG A 63 -14.67 -3.56 6.06
N GLN A 64 -15.92 -3.85 5.67
CA GLN A 64 -16.38 -3.63 4.30
C GLN A 64 -16.26 -2.16 3.89
N ASN A 65 -16.66 -1.24 4.77
CA ASN A 65 -16.58 0.20 4.50
C ASN A 65 -15.13 0.67 4.27
N GLU A 66 -14.19 0.14 5.04
CA GLU A 66 -12.77 0.43 4.91
C GLU A 66 -12.22 -0.11 3.59
N VAL A 67 -12.58 -1.34 3.23
CA VAL A 67 -12.19 -1.98 1.96
C VAL A 67 -12.75 -1.20 0.76
N ASP A 68 -14.02 -0.82 0.79
CA ASP A 68 -14.66 -0.05 -0.29
C ASP A 68 -13.98 1.31 -0.49
N ARG A 69 -13.67 2.00 0.62
CA ARG A 69 -12.92 3.27 0.58
C ARG A 69 -11.52 3.09 0.01
N LEU A 70 -10.80 2.05 0.43
CA LEU A 70 -9.47 1.74 -0.07
C LEU A 70 -9.49 1.48 -1.58
N LEU A 71 -10.42 0.67 -2.08
CA LEU A 71 -10.54 0.37 -3.51
C LEU A 71 -10.94 1.60 -4.33
N ASN A 72 -11.86 2.42 -3.82
CA ASN A 72 -12.25 3.65 -4.49
C ASN A 72 -11.09 4.67 -4.54
N GLY A 73 -10.30 4.76 -3.48
CA GLY A 73 -9.09 5.59 -3.46
C GLY A 73 -8.06 5.12 -4.49
N ILE A 74 -7.80 3.80 -4.56
CA ILE A 74 -6.90 3.23 -5.59
C ILE A 74 -7.39 3.56 -7.00
N ARG A 75 -8.69 3.34 -7.28
CA ARG A 75 -9.31 3.68 -8.56
C ARG A 75 -9.05 5.14 -8.92
N THR A 76 -9.28 6.04 -7.97
CA THR A 76 -9.18 7.48 -8.17
C THR A 76 -7.74 7.91 -8.41
N VAL A 77 -6.81 7.50 -7.54
CA VAL A 77 -5.41 7.96 -7.59
C VAL A 77 -4.64 7.39 -8.77
N CYS A 78 -4.96 6.16 -9.20
CA CYS A 78 -4.35 5.50 -10.35
C CYS A 78 -5.13 5.69 -11.66
N GLY A 79 -6.29 6.37 -11.63
CA GLY A 79 -7.13 6.57 -12.81
C GLY A 79 -7.58 5.26 -13.46
N PHE A 80 -7.81 4.21 -12.65
CA PHE A 80 -8.12 2.89 -13.18
C PHE A 80 -9.54 2.80 -13.74
N SER A 81 -9.64 2.14 -14.89
CA SER A 81 -10.87 1.73 -15.54
C SER A 81 -11.56 0.59 -14.77
N ASP A 82 -12.84 0.37 -15.06
CA ASP A 82 -13.57 -0.78 -14.50
C ASP A 82 -12.90 -2.12 -14.83
N ALA A 83 -12.30 -2.25 -16.02
CA ALA A 83 -11.60 -3.45 -16.45
C ALA A 83 -10.32 -3.70 -15.61
N ALA A 84 -9.59 -2.64 -15.25
CA ALA A 84 -8.45 -2.77 -14.36
C ALA A 84 -8.89 -3.09 -12.93
N MET A 85 -9.99 -2.49 -12.46
CA MET A 85 -10.54 -2.78 -11.13
C MET A 85 -11.06 -4.22 -11.00
N ALA A 86 -11.64 -4.79 -12.07
CA ALA A 86 -12.11 -6.18 -12.09
C ALA A 86 -10.99 -7.21 -11.83
N ILE A 87 -9.72 -6.85 -12.03
CA ILE A 87 -8.58 -7.72 -11.70
C ILE A 87 -8.54 -8.03 -10.20
N ASN A 88 -9.00 -7.13 -9.33
CA ASN A 88 -9.12 -7.42 -7.91
C ASN A 88 -10.02 -8.65 -7.67
N ASP A 89 -11.14 -8.71 -8.38
CA ASP A 89 -12.12 -9.78 -8.23
C ASP A 89 -11.57 -11.10 -8.79
N ASP A 90 -10.87 -11.04 -9.93
CA ASP A 90 -10.16 -12.19 -10.52
C ASP A 90 -9.09 -12.78 -9.59
N LEU A 91 -8.43 -11.93 -8.80
CA LEU A 91 -7.42 -12.35 -7.83
C LEU A 91 -8.03 -12.99 -6.58
N GLY A 92 -9.29 -12.67 -6.26
CA GLY A 92 -10.04 -13.33 -5.18
C GLY A 92 -9.61 -12.98 -3.75
N TRP A 93 -8.63 -12.07 -3.57
CA TRP A 93 -8.09 -11.73 -2.25
C TRP A 93 -9.10 -11.12 -1.26
N LEU A 94 -10.19 -10.55 -1.79
CA LEU A 94 -11.29 -9.96 -1.03
C LEU A 94 -12.53 -10.87 -0.95
N SER A 95 -12.34 -12.17 -1.15
CA SER A 95 -13.35 -13.21 -0.93
C SER A 95 -12.98 -14.08 0.26
N ASP A 96 -13.88 -14.98 0.66
CA ASP A 96 -13.58 -15.96 1.70
C ASP A 96 -12.71 -17.10 1.15
N TYR A 97 -11.64 -17.46 1.88
CA TYR A 97 -10.74 -18.57 1.57
C TYR A 97 -9.94 -18.97 2.81
N GLU A 98 -9.41 -20.19 2.77
CA GLU A 98 -8.54 -20.72 3.82
C GLU A 98 -7.13 -20.10 3.74
N VAL A 99 -6.65 -19.56 4.86
CA VAL A 99 -5.27 -19.06 4.96
C VAL A 99 -4.33 -20.20 5.29
N ALA A 100 -3.33 -20.42 4.44
CA ALA A 100 -2.33 -21.46 4.63
C ALA A 100 -0.95 -20.88 4.98
N ALA A 101 -0.21 -21.54 5.86
CA ALA A 101 1.11 -21.09 6.30
C ALA A 101 2.13 -20.83 5.16
N PRO A 102 2.15 -21.59 4.05
CA PRO A 102 3.03 -21.29 2.92
C PRO A 102 2.79 -19.92 2.28
N PHE A 103 1.56 -19.41 2.28
CA PHE A 103 1.27 -18.05 1.80
C PHE A 103 1.83 -17.00 2.76
N LEU A 104 1.69 -17.20 4.07
CA LEU A 104 2.33 -16.32 5.07
C LEU A 104 3.86 -16.32 4.96
N LEU A 105 4.47 -17.46 4.64
CA LEU A 105 5.90 -17.54 4.35
C LEU A 105 6.27 -16.74 3.09
N LEU A 106 5.46 -16.84 2.03
CA LEU A 106 5.63 -16.04 0.81
C LEU A 106 5.50 -14.54 1.10
N TRP A 107 4.45 -14.11 1.81
CA TRP A 107 4.21 -12.71 2.15
C TRP A 107 5.30 -12.12 3.04
N SER A 108 5.90 -12.94 3.90
CA SER A 108 7.03 -12.55 4.74
C SER A 108 8.40 -12.59 4.03
N GLY A 109 8.42 -12.84 2.71
CA GLY A 109 9.65 -12.88 1.93
C GLY A 109 10.54 -14.08 2.24
N GLY A 110 9.98 -15.13 2.86
CA GLY A 110 10.71 -16.35 3.19
C GLY A 110 11.72 -16.19 4.34
N VAL A 111 11.63 -15.13 5.14
CA VAL A 111 12.63 -14.81 6.19
C VAL A 111 12.77 -15.91 7.24
N GLU A 112 11.67 -16.59 7.60
CA GLU A 112 11.71 -17.73 8.53
C GLU A 112 12.33 -18.99 7.92
N GLY A 113 12.54 -19.01 6.59
CA GLY A 113 12.96 -20.20 5.85
C GLY A 113 11.87 -21.26 5.75
N VAL A 114 12.14 -22.33 4.98
CA VAL A 114 11.29 -23.51 4.94
C VAL A 114 11.82 -24.50 5.99
N PRO A 115 11.07 -24.82 7.05
CA PRO A 115 11.52 -25.78 8.06
C PRO A 115 11.57 -27.21 7.51
N GLU A 116 12.31 -28.09 8.19
CA GLU A 116 12.40 -29.51 7.83
C GLU A 116 11.04 -30.21 7.93
N ARG A 117 10.25 -29.86 8.95
CA ARG A 117 8.87 -30.31 9.14
C ARG A 117 7.91 -29.16 8.82
N ARG A 118 7.02 -29.37 7.85
CA ARG A 118 6.13 -28.30 7.36
C ARG A 118 5.16 -27.79 8.42
N GLU A 119 4.78 -28.65 9.36
CA GLU A 119 3.87 -28.33 10.45
C GLU A 119 4.44 -27.25 11.39
N GLU A 120 5.77 -27.07 11.42
CA GLU A 120 6.41 -26.00 12.20
C GLU A 120 6.07 -24.59 11.69
N LEU A 121 5.65 -24.45 10.42
CA LEU A 121 5.18 -23.17 9.88
C LEU A 121 3.84 -22.72 10.48
N GLU A 122 3.04 -23.67 10.96
CA GLU A 122 1.72 -23.41 11.55
C GLU A 122 1.80 -23.13 13.06
N GLU A 123 2.99 -23.25 13.66
CA GLU A 123 3.18 -22.90 15.06
C GLU A 123 2.85 -21.42 15.29
N PRO A 124 2.01 -21.08 16.29
CA PRO A 124 1.55 -19.71 16.54
C PRO A 124 2.68 -18.67 16.63
N ALA A 125 3.83 -19.06 17.20
CA ALA A 125 4.99 -18.19 17.31
C ALA A 125 5.61 -17.88 15.93
N THR A 126 5.67 -18.88 15.04
CA THR A 126 6.17 -18.76 13.66
C THR A 126 5.20 -17.96 12.81
N VAL A 127 3.90 -18.29 12.85
CA VAL A 127 2.83 -17.51 12.20
C VAL A 127 2.91 -16.05 12.60
N ARG A 128 3.03 -15.75 13.90
CA ARG A 128 3.17 -14.38 14.39
C ARG A 128 4.39 -13.65 13.83
N ARG A 129 5.55 -14.31 13.72
CA ARG A 129 6.76 -13.69 13.13
C ARG A 129 6.59 -13.44 11.63
N MET A 130 6.05 -14.41 10.89
CA MET A 130 5.73 -14.26 9.47
C MET A 130 4.74 -13.11 9.25
N CYS A 131 3.66 -13.03 10.01
CA CYS A 131 2.69 -11.94 9.93
C CYS A 131 3.30 -10.57 10.24
N HIS A 132 4.22 -10.49 11.21
CA HIS A 132 4.93 -9.23 11.49
C HIS A 132 5.79 -8.79 10.31
N MET A 133 6.67 -9.66 9.83
CA MET A 133 7.55 -9.35 8.71
C MET A 133 6.75 -9.10 7.42
N GLY A 134 5.72 -9.91 7.19
CA GLY A 134 4.83 -9.78 6.05
C GLY A 134 4.09 -8.46 6.04
N ALA A 135 3.57 -7.99 7.18
CA ALA A 135 2.90 -6.68 7.23
C ALA A 135 3.85 -5.57 6.78
N ASP A 136 5.07 -5.55 7.31
CA ASP A 136 6.08 -4.55 6.98
C ASP A 136 6.42 -4.58 5.49
N LEU A 137 6.65 -5.77 4.92
CA LEU A 137 6.97 -5.95 3.50
C LEU A 137 5.80 -5.57 2.58
N GLN A 138 4.62 -6.14 2.82
CA GLN A 138 3.47 -5.97 1.94
C GLN A 138 2.97 -4.52 1.94
N LEU A 139 2.93 -3.83 3.09
CA LEU A 139 2.60 -2.40 3.14
C LEU A 139 3.63 -1.54 2.39
N THR A 140 4.92 -1.89 2.49
CA THR A 140 5.99 -1.17 1.78
C THR A 140 5.90 -1.39 0.26
N HIS A 141 5.65 -2.62 -0.18
CA HIS A 141 5.43 -2.95 -1.59
C HIS A 141 4.17 -2.28 -2.14
N PHE A 142 3.09 -2.29 -1.36
CA PHE A 142 1.84 -1.63 -1.70
C PHE A 142 2.05 -0.12 -1.92
N LEU A 143 2.75 0.56 -1.03
CA LEU A 143 3.07 1.99 -1.20
C LEU A 143 3.90 2.25 -2.47
N GLN A 144 4.90 1.41 -2.76
CA GLN A 144 5.69 1.53 -4.00
C GLN A 144 4.81 1.39 -5.24
N ALA A 145 3.94 0.37 -5.27
CA ALA A 145 3.05 0.10 -6.39
C ALA A 145 2.05 1.25 -6.59
N LEU A 146 1.48 1.77 -5.49
CA LEU A 146 0.51 2.85 -5.52
C LEU A 146 1.09 4.16 -6.08
N ILE A 147 2.28 4.55 -5.62
CA ILE A 147 2.98 5.74 -6.14
C ILE A 147 3.35 5.54 -7.62
N SER A 148 3.78 4.33 -8.00
CA SER A 148 4.09 4.02 -9.41
C SER A 148 2.85 4.11 -10.31
N GLY A 149 1.71 3.63 -9.83
CA GLY A 149 0.41 3.75 -10.50
C GLY A 149 -0.02 5.21 -10.64
N ALA A 150 0.01 5.98 -9.56
CA ALA A 150 -0.34 7.40 -9.56
C ALA A 150 0.54 8.23 -10.51
N LEU A 151 1.85 7.97 -10.53
CA LEU A 151 2.78 8.61 -11.48
C LEU A 151 2.48 8.25 -12.93
N THR A 152 2.08 7.00 -13.19
CA THR A 152 1.73 6.56 -14.55
C THR A 152 0.41 7.18 -15.02
N ALA A 153 -0.55 7.35 -14.11
CA ALA A 153 -1.80 8.07 -14.35
C ALA A 153 -1.59 9.59 -14.57
N GLY A 154 -0.43 10.11 -14.17
CA GLY A 154 -0.14 11.55 -14.23
C GLY A 154 -0.78 12.35 -13.11
N THR A 155 -1.17 11.68 -12.01
CA THR A 155 -1.74 12.32 -10.83
C THR A 155 -0.71 13.25 -10.19
N GLU A 156 -1.10 14.51 -9.99
CA GLU A 156 -0.27 15.54 -9.37
C GLU A 156 0.17 15.10 -7.97
N ALA A 157 1.41 15.41 -7.58
CA ALA A 157 2.05 14.82 -6.42
C ALA A 157 1.42 15.28 -5.09
N GLN A 158 1.00 16.54 -4.96
CA GLN A 158 0.38 17.02 -3.74
C GLN A 158 -0.99 16.38 -3.54
N GLN A 159 -1.85 16.43 -4.56
CA GLN A 159 -3.17 15.79 -4.53
C GLN A 159 -3.04 14.27 -4.34
N GLY A 160 -2.14 13.64 -5.09
CA GLY A 160 -1.92 12.21 -5.01
C GLY A 160 -1.35 11.77 -3.66
N ALA A 161 -0.53 12.58 -3.00
CA ALA A 161 0.03 12.25 -1.69
C ALA A 161 -1.04 12.23 -0.58
N GLU A 162 -2.02 13.12 -0.63
CA GLU A 162 -3.16 13.12 0.31
C GLU A 162 -3.96 11.81 0.19
N GLU A 163 -4.33 11.45 -1.04
CA GLU A 163 -5.08 10.23 -1.33
C GLU A 163 -4.27 8.96 -0.98
N VAL A 164 -2.97 8.94 -1.34
CA VAL A 164 -2.04 7.85 -0.97
C VAL A 164 -1.93 7.70 0.55
N ALA A 165 -1.87 8.80 1.30
CA ALA A 165 -1.77 8.76 2.76
C ALA A 165 -3.05 8.20 3.40
N GLU A 166 -4.23 8.53 2.85
CA GLU A 166 -5.51 7.95 3.29
C GLU A 166 -5.56 6.44 3.01
N ILE A 167 -5.28 6.04 1.77
CA ILE A 167 -5.26 4.63 1.34
C ILE A 167 -4.27 3.83 2.21
N LEU A 168 -3.08 4.37 2.45
CA LEU A 168 -2.07 3.74 3.29
C LEU A 168 -2.51 3.63 4.75
N GLY A 169 -3.23 4.63 5.27
CA GLY A 169 -3.84 4.58 6.60
C GLY A 169 -4.78 3.39 6.75
N ILE A 170 -5.69 3.22 5.79
CA ILE A 170 -6.62 2.09 5.78
C ILE A 170 -5.88 0.76 5.66
N ALA A 171 -4.90 0.65 4.76
CA ALA A 171 -4.12 -0.56 4.58
C ALA A 171 -3.35 -0.96 5.86
N VAL A 172 -2.79 0.01 6.58
CA VAL A 172 -2.13 -0.20 7.88
C VAL A 172 -3.12 -0.71 8.92
N ASP A 173 -4.31 -0.12 8.99
CA ASP A 173 -5.34 -0.52 9.94
C ASP A 173 -5.88 -1.93 9.63
N LEU A 174 -5.95 -2.32 8.35
CA LEU A 174 -6.27 -3.68 7.93
C LEU A 174 -5.18 -4.69 8.34
N ALA A 175 -3.90 -4.40 8.09
CA ALA A 175 -2.81 -5.35 8.33
C ALA A 175 -2.46 -5.54 9.83
N ASP A 176 -2.59 -4.49 10.64
CA ASP A 176 -2.11 -4.50 12.02
C ASP A 176 -3.18 -4.11 13.04
N GLY A 177 -3.84 -2.95 12.91
CA GLY A 177 -4.86 -2.48 13.86
C GLY A 177 -4.38 -2.28 15.32
N THR A 178 -3.12 -2.57 15.65
CA THR A 178 -2.54 -2.43 16.99
C THR A 178 -1.63 -1.21 17.13
N GLY A 179 -1.29 -0.54 16.02
CA GLY A 179 -0.42 0.63 15.99
C GLY A 179 1.08 0.30 15.98
N ARG A 180 1.45 -0.98 15.83
CA ARG A 180 2.84 -1.38 15.54
C ARG A 180 3.25 -0.83 14.18
N ASN A 181 2.37 -0.94 13.19
CA ASN A 181 2.53 -0.29 11.91
C ASN A 181 1.79 1.05 11.88
N THR A 182 2.43 2.04 11.28
CA THR A 182 1.87 3.38 11.07
C THR A 182 2.19 3.81 9.64
N PRO A 183 1.37 4.68 9.03
CA PRO A 183 1.72 5.24 7.71
C PRO A 183 3.12 5.86 7.67
N THR A 184 3.53 6.53 8.76
CA THR A 184 4.88 7.10 8.91
C THR A 184 5.98 6.03 8.93
N SER A 185 5.79 4.90 9.61
CA SER A 185 6.80 3.82 9.63
C SER A 185 6.91 3.15 8.26
N VAL A 186 5.78 2.88 7.59
CA VAL A 186 5.77 2.32 6.22
C VAL A 186 6.47 3.26 5.25
N PHE A 187 6.16 4.56 5.30
CA PHE A 187 6.82 5.56 4.47
C PHE A 187 8.34 5.60 4.69
N ARG A 188 8.80 5.54 5.94
CA ARG A 188 10.24 5.48 6.25
C ARG A 188 10.90 4.22 5.67
N THR A 189 10.27 3.06 5.82
CA THR A 189 10.76 1.80 5.24
C THR A 189 10.80 1.86 3.72
N TRP A 190 9.75 2.39 3.09
CA TRP A 190 9.68 2.54 1.63
C TRP A 190 10.79 3.44 1.09
N ARG A 191 11.06 4.57 1.74
CA ARG A 191 12.15 5.47 1.35
C ARG A 191 13.49 4.77 1.31
N VAL A 192 13.80 3.92 2.28
CA VAL A 192 15.11 3.24 2.32
C VAL A 192 15.16 2.03 1.39
N ALA A 193 14.04 1.34 1.19
CA ALA A 193 13.97 0.13 0.37
C ALA A 193 13.96 0.44 -1.13
N PHE A 194 13.23 1.47 -1.58
CA PHE A 194 12.99 1.70 -3.01
C PHE A 194 13.71 2.91 -3.58
N LEU A 195 13.67 4.05 -2.88
CA LEU A 195 14.14 5.31 -3.48
C LEU A 195 15.62 5.30 -3.89
N PRO A 196 16.58 4.69 -3.16
CA PRO A 196 17.95 4.62 -3.62
C PRO A 196 18.09 3.93 -4.98
N GLY A 197 17.35 2.83 -5.21
CA GLY A 197 17.38 2.12 -6.50
C GLY A 197 16.83 2.95 -7.67
N ILE A 198 15.92 3.88 -7.38
CA ILE A 198 15.25 4.72 -8.39
C ILE A 198 15.99 6.05 -8.62
N LEU A 199 16.49 6.68 -7.54
CA LEU A 199 16.92 8.08 -7.56
C LEU A 199 18.42 8.27 -7.68
N ARG A 200 19.21 7.21 -7.51
CA ARG A 200 20.66 7.30 -7.69
C ARG A 200 21.02 7.75 -9.11
N PRO A 201 22.16 8.44 -9.29
CA PRO A 201 22.60 8.90 -10.61
C PRO A 201 22.75 7.79 -11.65
N ASP A 202 23.16 6.59 -11.21
CA ASP A 202 23.37 5.39 -12.02
C ASP A 202 22.09 4.57 -12.28
N SER A 203 20.94 4.99 -11.73
CA SER A 203 19.67 4.33 -12.02
C SER A 203 19.25 4.51 -13.48
N SER A 204 18.72 3.45 -14.09
CA SER A 204 18.14 3.47 -15.43
C SER A 204 16.75 4.12 -15.49
N ALA A 205 16.20 4.54 -14.34
CA ALA A 205 14.90 5.21 -14.28
C ALA A 205 14.91 6.53 -15.09
N PRO A 206 13.90 6.79 -15.95
CA PRO A 206 13.80 8.05 -16.68
C PRO A 206 13.75 9.26 -15.74
N GLU A 207 14.33 10.41 -16.12
CA GLU A 207 14.38 11.59 -15.25
C GLU A 207 12.99 12.06 -14.81
N ARG A 208 11.99 11.99 -15.70
CA ARG A 208 10.60 12.30 -15.35
C ARG A 208 10.07 11.42 -14.22
N GLY A 209 10.38 10.12 -14.24
CA GLY A 209 10.04 9.19 -13.17
C GLY A 209 10.74 9.54 -11.87
N ARG A 210 12.07 9.78 -11.92
CA ARG A 210 12.86 10.20 -10.75
C ARG A 210 12.32 11.49 -10.12
N ALA A 211 12.00 12.49 -10.94
CA ALA A 211 11.40 13.74 -10.49
C ALA A 211 10.04 13.51 -9.82
N GLY A 212 9.19 12.66 -10.40
CA GLY A 212 7.90 12.27 -9.82
C GLY A 212 8.04 11.60 -8.45
N PHE A 213 8.91 10.61 -8.33
CA PHE A 213 9.18 9.95 -7.04
C PHE A 213 9.73 10.92 -5.99
N ARG A 214 10.58 11.89 -6.37
CA ARG A 214 11.04 12.96 -5.46
C ARG A 214 9.89 13.85 -5.00
N ALA A 215 8.94 14.18 -5.89
CA ALA A 215 7.79 15.02 -5.56
C ALA A 215 6.85 14.31 -4.56
N TYR A 216 6.46 13.06 -4.84
CA TYR A 216 5.65 12.26 -3.90
C TYR A 216 6.36 12.06 -2.55
N ALA A 217 7.67 11.79 -2.56
CA ALA A 217 8.41 11.64 -1.32
C ALA A 217 8.37 12.90 -0.44
N ARG A 218 8.49 14.10 -1.04
CA ARG A 218 8.41 15.37 -0.28
C ARG A 218 7.00 15.63 0.24
N ALA A 219 5.99 15.49 -0.63
CA ALA A 219 4.60 15.73 -0.24
C ALA A 219 4.14 14.77 0.88
N LEU A 220 4.49 13.48 0.80
CA LEU A 220 4.21 12.50 1.85
C LEU A 220 4.98 12.78 3.15
N GLU A 221 6.24 13.25 3.07
CA GLU A 221 7.01 13.65 4.26
C GLU A 221 6.32 14.80 5.00
N GLU A 222 5.93 15.86 4.28
CA GLU A 222 5.20 17.00 4.85
C GLU A 222 3.89 16.57 5.51
N LEU A 223 3.04 15.81 4.80
CA LEU A 223 1.75 15.35 5.31
C LEU A 223 1.88 14.44 6.56
N LEU A 224 2.76 13.45 6.50
CA LEU A 224 2.89 12.45 7.57
C LEU A 224 3.60 13.01 8.81
N ASP A 225 4.49 13.99 8.64
CA ASP A 225 5.09 14.70 9.77
C ASP A 225 4.05 15.59 10.47
N HIS A 226 3.22 16.32 9.72
CA HIS A 226 2.13 17.12 10.30
C HIS A 226 1.10 16.28 11.06
N HIS A 227 0.72 15.11 10.56
CA HIS A 227 -0.21 14.20 11.22
C HIS A 227 0.37 13.62 12.52
N SER A 228 1.68 13.36 12.55
CA SER A 228 2.36 12.86 13.76
C SER A 228 2.37 13.91 14.89
N VAL A 229 2.59 15.18 14.55
CA VAL A 229 2.59 16.30 15.51
C VAL A 229 1.18 16.59 16.03
N SER A 230 0.17 16.54 15.16
CA SER A 230 -1.23 16.77 15.53
C SER A 230 -1.75 15.69 16.51
N ARG A 231 -1.49 14.41 16.25
CA ARG A 231 -1.86 13.31 17.18
C ARG A 231 -1.13 13.41 18.52
N ALA A 232 0.16 13.73 18.51
CA ALA A 232 0.94 13.89 19.75
C ALA A 232 0.39 15.03 20.63
N SER A 233 -0.11 16.09 20.00
CA SER A 233 -0.69 17.25 20.69
C SER A 233 -2.07 16.92 21.29
N ALA A 234 -2.93 16.25 20.52
CA ALA A 234 -4.26 15.80 20.99
C ALA A 234 -4.17 14.78 22.14
N ASN A 235 -3.22 13.85 22.09
CA ASN A 235 -3.01 12.87 23.15
C ASN A 235 -2.49 13.53 24.44
N ARG A 236 -1.65 14.56 24.33
CA ARG A 236 -1.16 15.34 25.47
C ARG A 236 -2.28 16.13 26.14
N GLU A 237 -3.17 16.75 25.37
CA GLU A 237 -4.34 17.47 25.92
C GLU A 237 -5.31 16.52 26.63
N THR A 238 -5.54 15.34 26.06
CA THR A 238 -6.42 14.32 26.64
C THR A 238 -5.83 13.80 27.96
N ALA A 239 -4.52 13.51 28.01
CA ALA A 239 -3.84 13.08 29.24
C ALA A 239 -3.85 14.15 30.34
N VAL A 240 -3.72 15.44 29.97
CA VAL A 240 -3.80 16.56 30.92
C VAL A 240 -5.22 16.72 31.48
N ARG A 241 -6.26 16.54 30.67
CA ARG A 241 -7.66 16.57 31.13
C ARG A 241 -7.98 15.41 32.08
N SER A 242 -7.56 14.19 31.75
CA SER A 242 -7.74 13.02 32.62
C SER A 242 -6.95 13.14 33.93
N GLY A 243 -5.73 13.72 33.88
CA GLY A 243 -4.92 13.98 35.07
C GLY A 243 -5.47 15.08 35.99
N LYS A 244 -6.19 16.07 35.45
CA LYS A 244 -6.91 17.07 36.26
C LYS A 244 -8.13 16.47 36.95
N PHE A 245 -8.89 15.61 36.25
CA PHE A 245 -10.06 14.92 36.82
C PHE A 245 -9.69 14.01 38.01
N CYS A 246 -8.53 13.34 37.95
CA CYS A 246 -8.05 12.53 39.07
C CYS A 246 -7.56 13.35 40.29
N ARG A 247 -7.20 14.63 40.12
CA ARG A 247 -6.74 15.48 41.24
C ARG A 247 -7.87 16.18 41.99
N GLU A 248 -9.06 16.30 41.43
CA GLU A 248 -10.21 16.94 42.08
C GLU A 248 -11.06 15.98 42.93
N ALA A 249 -10.79 14.66 42.88
CA ALA A 249 -11.53 13.65 43.62
C ALA A 249 -10.92 13.27 45.00
N THR A 250 -9.96 14.04 45.53
CA THR A 250 -9.26 13.71 46.81
C THR A 250 -9.35 14.82 47.86
N THR A 251 -10.49 15.51 47.94
CA THR A 251 -10.76 16.49 49.02
C THR A 251 -12.13 16.29 49.62
#